data_AF-A0A938ILM9-F1
#
_entry.id   AF-A0A938ILM9-F1
#
_cell.length_a   1.000
_cell.length_b   1.000
_cell.length_c   1.000
_cell.angle_alpha   90.00
_cell.angle_beta   90.00
_cell.angle_gamma   90.00
#
_symmetry.space_group_name_H-M   'P 1'
#
loop_
_entity.id
_entity.type
_entity.pdbx_description
1 polymer ?
#
loop_
_entity_poly.entity_id
_entity_poly.type
_entity_poly.pdbx_seq_one_letter_code
_entity_poly.pdbx_strand_id
1 'polypeptide(L)'
;MRVKTTGWVRMFCVAACIWRTAAIGRAAHAGDAPARLRLADGGQTEYTIVVHPAAIESERYAARELATFLEQITGAEFPVRERERVGDGEPVIRLGPGLADGIVTDAELGGLGPEGYVLRTRGRTFAIAGGRPRGTLYGVYAFLDEKLGCRWFTPDVSRIPRGDRLDIGPLDERFVPPLEYRSTDYPKSCDGDWAARNRVNGHNARLTKIHGGGIVYGPFVHTFNEILHPDQHFAEHPEYFSEVDGKRIGGHTQLCVTNPEVLRIAIDTVRRWMRERPDATIFSVSQNDWHHFCTCEACARVMREEGSPAGPYLRFVNAIADAVRDEFPDKAISTLAYQFTRKPPSTTVPRPNVIVQLCDIECCFAHPLVARGELDPRNASFADDLRGWNAICDRLYIWDYAINYAHSIMPFPNLDTLRPNIEFFIQNGVKGIYEEANYFSHGGEFAELRSWIIAKTLWNPAYDTDVAIDEFLDGYYERAAVPLRRYIDLLHGKTRMDGVHCLIFDPPSAELFSDEVIGRADTLFREALDAVGEAPDLRHRVEVARMPLEYVKIERRLARARESGNLSEAERGELAAMLDAFERVARIEEVSRVSEGRAFDDWLAKARAALEPK
;
A
#
# COMPACT_ATOMS: atom_id res chain seq x y z
N MET A 1 -38.04 8.83 -54.28
CA MET A 1 -38.35 7.39 -54.18
C MET A 1 -38.43 7.02 -52.71
N ARG A 2 -39.49 6.32 -52.29
CA ARG A 2 -39.82 5.89 -50.92
C ARG A 2 -38.63 5.14 -50.27
N VAL A 3 -38.39 5.15 -48.95
CA VAL A 3 -39.10 4.32 -47.95
C VAL A 3 -38.62 4.65 -46.51
N LYS A 4 -39.61 4.91 -45.63
CA LYS A 4 -39.83 4.52 -44.21
C LYS A 4 -38.80 4.74 -43.08
N THR A 5 -39.38 5.28 -42.00
CA THR A 5 -39.05 5.36 -40.57
C THR A 5 -38.94 4.02 -39.82
N THR A 6 -38.06 3.97 -38.81
CA THR A 6 -38.16 3.36 -37.44
C THR A 6 -36.73 3.32 -36.87
N GLY A 7 -36.35 3.75 -35.65
CA GLY A 7 -37.03 3.78 -34.37
C GLY A 7 -36.57 2.60 -33.52
N TRP A 8 -35.35 2.61 -32.95
CA TRP A 8 -34.86 1.55 -32.04
C TRP A 8 -34.11 2.12 -30.82
N VAL A 9 -34.68 1.81 -29.66
CA VAL A 9 -34.16 1.95 -28.30
C VAL A 9 -32.96 1.01 -28.12
N ARG A 10 -31.85 1.50 -27.56
CA ARG A 10 -30.73 0.64 -27.12
C ARG A 10 -30.87 0.33 -25.64
N MET A 11 -31.22 -0.93 -25.39
CA MET A 11 -31.23 -1.61 -24.10
C MET A 11 -29.79 -1.99 -23.74
N PHE A 12 -29.37 -1.66 -22.52
CA PHE A 12 -28.08 -2.08 -21.95
C PHE A 12 -28.08 -3.59 -21.72
N CYS A 13 -27.12 -4.31 -22.29
CA CYS A 13 -26.81 -5.69 -21.95
C CYS A 13 -25.46 -5.73 -21.23
N VAL A 14 -25.48 -6.24 -19.99
CA VAL A 14 -24.32 -6.58 -19.17
C VAL A 14 -23.56 -7.73 -19.84
N ALA A 15 -22.29 -7.51 -20.18
CA ALA A 15 -21.41 -8.53 -20.73
C ALA A 15 -20.63 -9.22 -19.61
N ALA A 16 -20.88 -10.50 -19.39
CA ALA A 16 -20.07 -11.36 -18.54
C ALA A 16 -18.78 -11.77 -19.27
N CYS A 17 -17.61 -11.37 -18.75
CA CYS A 17 -16.32 -11.82 -19.25
C CYS A 17 -15.96 -13.20 -18.65
N ILE A 18 -15.87 -14.21 -19.51
CA ILE A 18 -15.43 -15.57 -19.17
C ILE A 18 -13.91 -15.66 -19.43
N TRP A 19 -13.15 -16.00 -18.39
CA TRP A 19 -11.72 -16.29 -18.46
C TRP A 19 -11.47 -17.62 -19.20
N ARG A 20 -10.58 -17.63 -20.20
CA ARG A 20 -10.09 -18.85 -20.87
C ARG A 20 -8.74 -19.25 -20.26
N THR A 21 -8.70 -20.34 -19.50
CA THR A 21 -7.46 -21.05 -19.15
C THR A 21 -7.21 -22.19 -20.14
N ALA A 22 -5.95 -22.36 -20.55
CA ALA A 22 -5.52 -23.40 -21.48
C ALA A 22 -5.56 -24.80 -20.81
N ALA A 23 -6.30 -25.72 -21.42
CA ALA A 23 -6.43 -27.10 -20.95
C ALA A 23 -5.37 -28.01 -21.57
N ILE A 24 -4.57 -28.68 -20.75
CA ILE A 24 -3.85 -29.90 -21.14
C ILE A 24 -4.72 -31.08 -20.69
N GLY A 25 -5.15 -31.89 -21.66
CA GLY A 25 -6.18 -32.90 -21.49
C GLY A 25 -5.79 -34.06 -20.57
N ARG A 26 -6.71 -34.42 -19.67
CA ARG A 26 -6.87 -35.77 -19.13
C ARG A 26 -8.30 -36.24 -19.39
N ALA A 27 -8.43 -37.50 -19.78
CA ALA A 27 -9.68 -38.13 -20.19
C ALA A 27 -10.76 -38.02 -19.10
N ALA A 28 -11.95 -37.55 -19.50
CA ALA A 28 -13.11 -37.41 -18.63
C ALA A 28 -13.79 -38.76 -18.41
N HIS A 29 -13.90 -39.19 -17.15
CA HIS A 29 -14.96 -40.09 -16.73
C HIS A 29 -16.25 -39.29 -16.58
N ALA A 30 -17.36 -39.83 -17.09
CA ALA A 30 -18.69 -39.29 -16.84
C ALA A 30 -19.01 -39.39 -15.34
N GLY A 31 -19.04 -38.25 -14.65
CA GLY A 31 -19.39 -38.12 -13.24
C GLY A 31 -20.26 -36.88 -13.05
N ASP A 32 -21.23 -36.99 -12.13
CA ASP A 32 -22.23 -35.97 -11.76
C ASP A 32 -21.77 -34.52 -11.87
N ALA A 33 -22.69 -33.63 -12.29
CA ALA A 33 -22.48 -32.19 -12.15
C ALA A 33 -22.05 -31.88 -10.71
N PRO A 34 -20.97 -31.10 -10.49
CA PRO A 34 -20.42 -30.92 -9.16
C PRO A 34 -21.45 -30.28 -8.23
N ALA A 35 -21.73 -30.96 -7.11
CA ALA A 35 -22.75 -30.56 -6.15
C ALA A 35 -22.45 -29.16 -5.58
N ARG A 36 -23.42 -28.25 -5.71
CA ARG A 36 -23.38 -26.95 -5.01
C ARG A 36 -23.66 -27.16 -3.53
N LEU A 37 -22.90 -26.52 -2.65
CA LEU A 37 -23.17 -26.48 -1.23
C LEU A 37 -24.12 -25.33 -0.93
N ARG A 38 -25.27 -25.62 -0.34
CA ARG A 38 -26.18 -24.60 0.19
C ARG A 38 -25.79 -24.28 1.61
N LEU A 39 -25.11 -23.16 1.82
CA LEU A 39 -24.65 -22.76 3.15
C LEU A 39 -25.77 -22.13 3.98
N ALA A 40 -26.69 -21.41 3.37
CA ALA A 40 -27.87 -20.86 4.05
C ALA A 40 -29.06 -20.68 3.09
N ASP A 41 -30.27 -20.71 3.64
CA ASP A 41 -31.53 -20.53 2.93
C ASP A 41 -32.61 -20.01 3.90
N GLY A 42 -33.29 -18.93 3.55
CA GLY A 42 -34.36 -18.34 4.35
C GLY A 42 -33.92 -17.91 5.76
N GLY A 43 -32.70 -17.38 5.91
CA GLY A 43 -32.16 -16.99 7.22
C GLY A 43 -31.84 -18.16 8.15
N GLN A 44 -31.76 -19.38 7.62
CA GLN A 44 -31.38 -20.58 8.37
C GLN A 44 -30.15 -21.25 7.74
N THR A 45 -29.36 -21.92 8.57
CA THR A 45 -28.22 -22.72 8.13
C THR A 45 -28.18 -24.07 8.85
N GLU A 46 -27.77 -25.09 8.11
CA GLU A 46 -27.39 -26.40 8.67
C GLU A 46 -25.89 -26.50 8.96
N TYR A 47 -25.11 -25.49 8.57
CA TYR A 47 -23.66 -25.51 8.66
C TYR A 47 -23.15 -25.01 10.00
N THR A 48 -22.16 -25.71 10.55
CA THR A 48 -21.37 -25.26 11.70
C THR A 48 -19.97 -24.88 11.25
N ILE A 49 -19.47 -23.73 11.68
CA ILE A 49 -18.07 -23.34 11.52
C ILE A 49 -17.27 -24.02 12.63
N VAL A 50 -16.23 -24.77 12.26
CA VAL A 50 -15.43 -25.54 13.20
C VAL A 50 -13.95 -25.17 13.12
N VAL A 51 -13.34 -25.01 14.30
CA VAL A 51 -11.90 -24.79 14.49
C VAL A 51 -11.34 -25.85 15.43
N HIS A 52 -10.04 -26.15 15.31
CA HIS A 52 -9.38 -27.09 16.22
C HIS A 52 -9.20 -26.45 17.62
N PRO A 53 -9.24 -27.20 18.74
CA PRO A 53 -8.94 -26.65 20.07
C PRO A 53 -7.55 -26.03 20.19
N ALA A 54 -6.57 -26.52 19.43
CA ALA A 54 -5.23 -25.95 19.31
C ALA A 54 -5.12 -24.83 18.26
N ALA A 55 -6.24 -24.25 17.82
CA ALA A 55 -6.24 -23.13 16.89
C ALA A 55 -5.63 -21.88 17.54
N ILE A 56 -4.81 -21.16 16.79
CA ILE A 56 -4.21 -19.89 17.24
C ILE A 56 -5.26 -18.77 17.24
N GLU A 57 -4.93 -17.63 17.87
CA GLU A 57 -5.87 -16.50 18.03
C GLU A 57 -6.46 -16.02 16.69
N SER A 58 -5.65 -15.96 15.63
CA SER A 58 -6.07 -15.55 14.29
C SER A 58 -6.99 -16.53 13.59
N GLU A 59 -6.81 -17.84 13.79
CA GLU A 59 -7.72 -18.87 13.27
C GLU A 59 -9.09 -18.80 13.97
N ARG A 60 -9.09 -18.53 15.28
CA ARG A 60 -10.31 -18.34 16.08
C ARG A 60 -11.02 -17.04 15.70
N TYR A 61 -10.26 -15.98 15.44
CA TYR A 61 -10.81 -14.72 14.94
C TYR A 61 -11.38 -14.89 13.53
N ALA A 62 -10.70 -15.60 12.64
CA ALA A 62 -11.20 -15.94 11.30
C ALA A 62 -12.57 -16.64 11.35
N ALA A 63 -12.78 -17.55 12.29
CA ALA A 63 -14.07 -18.20 12.50
C ALA A 63 -15.18 -17.22 12.89
N ARG A 64 -14.88 -16.24 13.74
CA ARG A 64 -15.83 -15.20 14.14
C ARG A 64 -16.13 -14.25 13.00
N GLU A 65 -15.10 -13.75 12.30
CA GLU A 65 -15.28 -12.89 11.12
C GLU A 65 -16.15 -13.59 10.06
N LEU A 66 -15.85 -14.86 9.75
CA LEU A 66 -16.66 -15.62 8.81
C LEU A 66 -18.12 -15.74 9.26
N ALA A 67 -18.37 -16.10 10.52
CA ALA A 67 -19.73 -16.19 11.06
C ALA A 67 -20.47 -14.85 10.96
N THR A 68 -19.82 -13.76 11.39
CA THR A 68 -20.37 -12.41 11.39
C THR A 68 -20.75 -11.94 9.98
N PHE A 69 -19.87 -12.13 8.99
CA PHE A 69 -20.19 -11.70 7.64
C PHE A 69 -21.20 -12.61 6.94
N LEU A 70 -21.16 -13.93 7.18
CA LEU A 70 -22.19 -14.82 6.66
C LEU A 70 -23.58 -14.48 7.23
N GLU A 71 -23.67 -14.13 8.52
CA GLU A 71 -24.92 -13.65 9.13
C GLU A 71 -25.39 -12.35 8.49
N GLN A 72 -24.49 -11.37 8.29
CA GLN A 72 -24.85 -10.13 7.60
C GLN A 72 -25.32 -10.36 6.16
N ILE A 73 -24.73 -11.34 5.46
CA ILE A 73 -25.10 -11.68 4.08
C ILE A 73 -26.46 -12.38 4.03
N THR A 74 -26.68 -13.35 4.91
CA THR A 74 -27.75 -14.35 4.77
C THR A 74 -28.88 -14.24 5.79
N GLY A 75 -28.65 -13.50 6.87
CA GLY A 75 -29.51 -13.45 8.06
C GLY A 75 -29.45 -14.70 8.93
N ALA A 76 -28.68 -15.74 8.56
CA ALA A 76 -28.55 -16.97 9.34
C ALA A 76 -27.40 -16.88 10.35
N GLU A 77 -27.64 -17.31 11.59
CA GLU A 77 -26.60 -17.47 12.59
C GLU A 77 -25.78 -18.74 12.31
N PHE A 78 -24.49 -18.60 12.01
CA PHE A 78 -23.57 -19.72 11.82
C PHE A 78 -22.86 -20.05 13.14
N PRO A 79 -23.16 -21.19 13.80
CA PRO A 79 -22.52 -21.52 15.06
C PRO A 79 -21.02 -21.80 14.89
N VAL A 80 -20.19 -21.18 15.73
CA VAL A 80 -18.76 -21.49 15.83
C VAL A 80 -18.52 -22.51 16.95
N ARG A 81 -17.83 -23.63 16.67
CA ARG A 81 -17.55 -24.69 17.65
C ARG A 81 -16.11 -25.18 17.54
N GLU A 82 -15.56 -25.65 18.67
CA GLU A 82 -14.27 -26.33 18.70
C GLU A 82 -14.47 -27.84 18.55
N ARG A 83 -13.66 -28.48 17.68
CA ARG A 83 -13.67 -29.93 17.49
C ARG A 83 -12.28 -30.45 17.16
N GLU A 84 -11.90 -31.60 17.71
CA GLU A 84 -10.64 -32.27 17.37
C GLU A 84 -10.69 -32.97 16.01
N ARG A 85 -11.86 -33.50 15.65
CA ARG A 85 -12.11 -34.20 14.39
C ARG A 85 -13.51 -33.90 13.89
N VAL A 86 -13.69 -34.07 12.59
CA VAL A 86 -14.97 -33.88 11.93
C VAL A 86 -15.25 -35.11 11.07
N GLY A 87 -16.44 -35.68 11.19
CA GLY A 87 -16.86 -36.84 10.40
C GLY A 87 -16.98 -36.52 8.91
N ASP A 88 -16.98 -37.58 8.12
CA ASP A 88 -17.18 -37.49 6.68
C ASP A 88 -18.64 -37.12 6.36
N GLY A 89 -18.83 -36.19 5.41
CA GLY A 89 -20.16 -35.81 4.93
C GLY A 89 -20.98 -34.90 5.84
N GLU A 90 -20.43 -34.45 6.98
CA GLU A 90 -21.07 -33.44 7.83
C GLU A 90 -21.14 -32.06 7.14
N PRO A 91 -22.25 -31.30 7.29
CA PRO A 91 -22.37 -29.92 6.82
C PRO A 91 -21.56 -28.98 7.73
N VAL A 92 -20.28 -28.83 7.42
CA VAL A 92 -19.33 -28.07 8.24
C VAL A 92 -18.44 -27.19 7.37
N ILE A 93 -18.07 -26.04 7.93
CA ILE A 93 -17.00 -25.19 7.41
C ILE A 93 -15.78 -25.37 8.31
N ARG A 94 -14.75 -26.07 7.84
CA ARG A 94 -13.52 -26.37 8.58
C ARG A 94 -12.51 -25.24 8.39
N LEU A 95 -12.09 -24.62 9.48
CA LEU A 95 -11.10 -23.54 9.46
C LEU A 95 -9.79 -23.97 10.14
N GLY A 96 -8.68 -23.64 9.48
CA GLY A 96 -7.34 -23.89 9.97
C GLY A 96 -6.72 -25.19 9.42
N PRO A 97 -5.38 -25.29 9.40
CA PRO A 97 -4.68 -26.47 8.93
C PRO A 97 -4.98 -27.71 9.79
N GLY A 98 -5.27 -27.54 11.09
CA GLY A 98 -5.53 -28.64 12.02
C GLY A 98 -6.84 -29.42 11.79
N LEU A 99 -7.72 -28.96 10.89
CA LEU A 99 -8.95 -29.67 10.50
C LEU A 99 -9.00 -29.96 8.99
N ALA A 100 -7.88 -29.80 8.29
CA ALA A 100 -7.81 -29.92 6.85
C ALA A 100 -7.75 -31.40 6.37
N ASP A 101 -7.37 -32.31 7.27
CA ASP A 101 -7.22 -33.75 7.00
C ASP A 101 -8.43 -34.35 6.28
N GLY A 102 -8.14 -35.16 5.26
CA GLY A 102 -9.14 -35.80 4.41
C GLY A 102 -9.78 -34.88 3.36
N ILE A 103 -9.52 -33.58 3.38
CA ILE A 103 -9.99 -32.61 2.35
C ILE A 103 -8.83 -31.91 1.66
N VAL A 104 -7.84 -31.46 2.40
CA VAL A 104 -6.59 -30.87 1.88
C VAL A 104 -5.45 -31.81 2.26
N THR A 105 -4.53 -32.02 1.32
CA THR A 105 -3.36 -32.87 1.54
C THR A 105 -2.20 -32.09 2.18
N ASP A 106 -1.31 -32.77 2.89
CA ASP A 106 -0.10 -32.17 3.45
C ASP A 106 0.77 -31.49 2.37
N ALA A 107 0.80 -32.06 1.17
CA ALA A 107 1.52 -31.48 0.03
C ALA A 107 0.97 -30.11 -0.39
N GLU A 108 -0.34 -29.90 -0.27
CA GLU A 108 -0.99 -28.63 -0.61
C GLU A 108 -0.82 -27.58 0.47
N LEU A 109 -0.81 -28.00 1.75
CA LEU A 109 -0.45 -27.15 2.88
C LEU A 109 1.05 -26.78 2.87
N GLY A 110 1.87 -27.62 2.25
CA GLY A 110 3.28 -27.35 1.99
C GLY A 110 3.49 -26.07 1.17
N GLY A 111 4.47 -25.26 1.60
CA GLY A 111 4.89 -24.06 0.86
C GLY A 111 3.86 -22.92 0.82
N LEU A 112 2.87 -22.90 1.72
CA LEU A 112 1.94 -21.76 1.85
C LEU A 112 2.58 -20.53 2.53
N GLY A 113 3.71 -20.70 3.20
CA GLY A 113 4.30 -19.64 4.01
C GLY A 113 3.35 -19.18 5.12
N PRO A 114 3.46 -17.94 5.63
CA PRO A 114 2.60 -17.46 6.72
C PRO A 114 1.19 -17.02 6.29
N GLU A 115 0.95 -16.88 4.99
CA GLU A 115 -0.20 -16.14 4.45
C GLU A 115 -0.93 -16.83 3.31
N GLY A 116 -0.37 -17.90 2.73
CA GLY A 116 -1.04 -18.71 1.72
C GLY A 116 -2.16 -19.56 2.31
N TYR A 117 -3.12 -19.94 1.48
CA TYR A 117 -4.27 -20.76 1.84
C TYR A 117 -4.74 -21.69 0.73
N VAL A 118 -5.63 -22.59 1.13
CA VAL A 118 -6.41 -23.49 0.29
C VAL A 118 -7.89 -23.32 0.62
N LEU A 119 -8.72 -23.14 -0.41
CA LEU A 119 -10.18 -23.19 -0.35
C LEU A 119 -10.63 -24.48 -1.04
N ARG A 120 -11.35 -25.34 -0.32
CA ARG A 120 -11.83 -26.61 -0.91
C ARG A 120 -13.21 -27.04 -0.47
N THR A 121 -14.04 -27.42 -1.44
CA THR A 121 -15.29 -28.13 -1.17
C THR A 121 -15.15 -29.62 -1.45
N ARG A 122 -15.67 -30.48 -0.57
CA ARG A 122 -15.78 -31.92 -0.80
C ARG A 122 -17.05 -32.47 -0.16
N GLY A 123 -17.92 -33.08 -0.96
CA GLY A 123 -19.19 -33.61 -0.46
C GLY A 123 -20.08 -32.50 0.09
N ARG A 124 -20.26 -32.43 1.41
CA ARG A 124 -21.00 -31.38 2.13
C ARG A 124 -20.11 -30.49 3.00
N THR A 125 -18.80 -30.59 2.84
CA THR A 125 -17.83 -29.87 3.65
C THR A 125 -17.13 -28.80 2.83
N PHE A 126 -16.92 -27.64 3.43
CA PHE A 126 -16.06 -26.58 2.93
C PHE A 126 -14.87 -26.41 3.88
N ALA A 127 -13.65 -26.34 3.37
CA ALA A 127 -12.43 -26.13 4.14
C ALA A 127 -11.70 -24.86 3.69
N ILE A 128 -11.24 -24.09 4.67
CA ILE A 128 -10.34 -22.96 4.50
C ILE A 128 -9.13 -23.22 5.40
N ALA A 129 -8.04 -23.70 4.81
CA ALA A 129 -6.83 -24.06 5.53
C ALA A 129 -5.68 -23.19 5.02
N GLY A 130 -4.91 -22.58 5.92
CA GLY A 130 -3.81 -21.72 5.52
C GLY A 130 -2.61 -21.84 6.43
N GLY A 131 -1.48 -21.33 5.94
CA GLY A 131 -0.25 -21.26 6.70
C GLY A 131 -0.39 -20.30 7.88
N ARG A 132 0.35 -20.56 8.96
CA ARG A 132 0.29 -19.76 10.18
C ARG A 132 1.30 -18.60 10.13
N PRO A 133 0.95 -17.42 10.67
CA PRO A 133 -0.24 -17.16 11.48
C PRO A 133 -1.45 -16.58 10.73
N ARG A 134 -1.34 -16.15 9.46
CA ARG A 134 -2.36 -15.32 8.80
C ARG A 134 -3.17 -16.03 7.71
N GLY A 135 -2.64 -17.11 7.12
CA GLY A 135 -3.21 -17.74 5.93
C GLY A 135 -4.68 -18.12 6.06
N THR A 136 -5.11 -18.71 7.17
CA THR A 136 -6.54 -19.04 7.36
C THR A 136 -7.43 -17.80 7.43
N LEU A 137 -7.00 -16.74 8.11
CA LEU A 137 -7.74 -15.48 8.17
C LEU A 137 -7.83 -14.83 6.78
N TYR A 138 -6.73 -14.82 6.03
CA TYR A 138 -6.71 -14.28 4.67
C TYR A 138 -7.51 -15.12 3.69
N GLY A 139 -7.58 -16.45 3.88
CA GLY A 139 -8.47 -17.34 3.13
C GLY A 139 -9.95 -17.08 3.42
N VAL A 140 -10.32 -16.79 4.67
CA VAL A 140 -11.67 -16.32 5.02
C VAL A 140 -11.99 -15.02 4.30
N TYR A 141 -11.09 -14.03 4.35
CA TYR A 141 -11.31 -12.79 3.61
C TYR A 141 -11.35 -13.01 2.11
N ALA A 142 -10.54 -13.92 1.53
CA ALA A 142 -10.60 -14.23 0.10
C ALA A 142 -11.96 -14.82 -0.30
N PHE A 143 -12.51 -15.71 0.53
CA PHE A 143 -13.85 -16.22 0.32
C PHE A 143 -14.90 -15.09 0.38
N LEU A 144 -14.88 -14.26 1.42
CA LEU A 144 -15.83 -13.16 1.60
C LEU A 144 -15.72 -12.09 0.50
N ASP A 145 -14.51 -11.66 0.17
CA ASP A 145 -14.20 -10.62 -0.81
C ASP A 145 -14.44 -11.13 -2.25
N GLU A 146 -13.77 -12.21 -2.64
CA GLU A 146 -13.69 -12.62 -4.05
C GLU A 146 -14.85 -13.51 -4.48
N LYS A 147 -15.47 -14.26 -3.55
CA LYS A 147 -16.57 -15.18 -3.87
C LYS A 147 -17.93 -14.63 -3.47
N LEU A 148 -18.00 -13.89 -2.36
CA LEU A 148 -19.27 -13.36 -1.84
C LEU A 148 -19.49 -11.87 -2.11
N GLY A 149 -18.46 -11.12 -2.49
CA GLY A 149 -18.56 -9.71 -2.88
C GLY A 149 -18.50 -8.70 -1.73
N CYS A 150 -17.98 -9.09 -0.56
CA CYS A 150 -17.70 -8.14 0.52
C CYS A 150 -16.61 -7.15 0.11
N ARG A 151 -16.77 -5.88 0.47
CA ARG A 151 -15.77 -4.83 0.26
C ARG A 151 -15.62 -3.99 1.53
N TRP A 152 -14.38 -3.72 1.94
CA TRP A 152 -14.05 -2.89 3.10
C TRP A 152 -13.23 -1.69 2.64
N PHE A 153 -13.91 -0.65 2.18
CA PHE A 153 -13.30 0.52 1.54
C PHE A 153 -12.49 1.35 2.54
N THR A 154 -13.05 1.57 3.74
CA THR A 154 -12.39 2.26 4.86
C THR A 154 -12.70 1.53 6.17
N PRO A 155 -12.10 1.90 7.31
CA PRO A 155 -12.48 1.33 8.61
C PRO A 155 -13.98 1.44 8.89
N ASP A 156 -14.60 2.53 8.44
CA ASP A 156 -16.00 2.87 8.73
C ASP A 156 -16.98 2.53 7.59
N VAL A 157 -16.49 2.25 6.38
CA VAL A 157 -17.32 2.05 5.20
C VAL A 157 -17.04 0.71 4.54
N SER A 158 -18.05 -0.14 4.53
CA SER A 158 -18.04 -1.42 3.86
C SER A 158 -19.31 -1.65 3.06
N ARG A 159 -19.23 -2.50 2.04
CA ARG A 159 -20.38 -3.00 1.29
C ARG A 159 -20.44 -4.51 1.49
N ILE A 160 -21.44 -4.96 2.24
CA ILE A 160 -21.71 -6.37 2.49
C ILE A 160 -22.96 -6.76 1.70
N PRO A 161 -22.85 -7.65 0.70
CA PRO A 161 -24.01 -8.12 -0.05
C PRO A 161 -25.04 -8.78 0.85
N ARG A 162 -26.31 -8.72 0.46
CA ARG A 162 -27.41 -9.37 1.19
C ARG A 162 -28.17 -10.29 0.25
N GLY A 163 -28.56 -11.46 0.74
CA GLY A 163 -29.38 -12.40 -0.01
C GLY A 163 -29.91 -13.53 0.86
N ASP A 164 -31.14 -13.94 0.56
CA ASP A 164 -31.89 -14.91 1.36
C ASP A 164 -31.35 -16.35 1.24
N ARG A 165 -30.50 -16.59 0.23
CA ARG A 165 -29.93 -17.90 -0.08
C ARG A 165 -28.47 -17.76 -0.51
N LEU A 166 -27.62 -18.62 0.06
CA LEU A 166 -26.20 -18.71 -0.26
C LEU A 166 -25.83 -20.11 -0.72
N ASP A 167 -25.59 -20.25 -2.02
CA ASP A 167 -25.02 -21.46 -2.61
C ASP A 167 -23.57 -21.19 -3.05
N ILE A 168 -22.65 -22.09 -2.73
CA ILE A 168 -21.28 -22.07 -3.26
C ILE A 168 -21.06 -23.25 -4.21
N GLY A 169 -20.38 -22.98 -5.32
CA GLY A 169 -19.96 -24.02 -6.27
C GLY A 169 -18.79 -24.85 -5.74
N PRO A 170 -18.32 -25.83 -6.54
CA PRO A 170 -17.09 -26.54 -6.21
C PRO A 170 -15.91 -25.54 -6.15
N LEU A 171 -15.15 -25.59 -5.06
CA LEU A 171 -13.89 -24.86 -4.90
C LEU A 171 -12.72 -25.83 -4.83
N ASP A 172 -11.66 -25.51 -5.55
CA ASP A 172 -10.37 -26.20 -5.56
C ASP A 172 -9.27 -25.18 -5.84
N GLU A 173 -8.98 -24.32 -4.84
CA GLU A 173 -8.12 -23.16 -5.00
C GLU A 173 -6.98 -23.20 -4.00
N ARG A 174 -5.75 -22.96 -4.46
CA ARG A 174 -4.57 -22.75 -3.63
C ARG A 174 -3.93 -21.43 -4.02
N PHE A 175 -3.70 -20.55 -3.05
CA PHE A 175 -3.13 -19.24 -3.26
C PHE A 175 -1.94 -19.00 -2.33
N VAL A 176 -0.88 -18.39 -2.88
CA VAL A 176 0.28 -17.91 -2.13
C VAL A 176 0.53 -16.48 -2.62
N PRO A 177 0.55 -15.46 -1.74
CA PRO A 177 0.76 -14.08 -2.17
C PRO A 177 2.14 -13.91 -2.82
N PRO A 178 2.25 -13.09 -3.88
CA PRO A 178 3.52 -12.86 -4.58
C PRO A 178 4.52 -12.04 -3.76
N LEU A 179 4.02 -11.23 -2.82
CA LEU A 179 4.81 -10.37 -1.94
C LEU A 179 4.77 -10.90 -0.50
N GLU A 180 5.92 -10.94 0.17
CA GLU A 180 6.00 -11.22 1.60
C GLU A 180 5.66 -9.99 2.46
N TYR A 181 5.94 -8.77 1.98
CA TYR A 181 5.70 -7.51 2.69
C TYR A 181 4.87 -6.53 1.86
N ARG A 182 3.78 -6.01 2.44
CA ARG A 182 2.82 -5.10 1.80
C ARG A 182 2.47 -4.00 2.79
N SER A 183 2.89 -2.77 2.51
CA SER A 183 2.75 -1.64 3.43
C SER A 183 2.30 -0.37 2.71
N THR A 184 1.51 0.43 3.40
CA THR A 184 1.23 1.84 3.12
C THR A 184 0.88 2.51 4.45
N ASP A 185 0.71 3.82 4.48
CA ASP A 185 0.65 4.59 5.73
C ASP A 185 -0.22 5.84 5.70
N TYR A 186 -1.18 5.93 4.77
CA TYR A 186 -2.29 6.86 4.97
C TYR A 186 -2.96 6.55 6.33
N PRO A 187 -3.32 7.54 7.16
CA PRO A 187 -3.76 7.29 8.54
C PRO A 187 -4.88 6.25 8.69
N LYS A 188 -5.87 6.26 7.78
CA LYS A 188 -7.01 5.31 7.80
C LYS A 188 -6.63 3.89 7.32
N SER A 189 -5.51 3.74 6.63
CA SER A 189 -4.98 2.42 6.21
C SER A 189 -4.27 1.67 7.34
N CYS A 190 -3.90 2.38 8.42
CA CYS A 190 -3.19 1.81 9.55
C CYS A 190 -4.11 1.07 10.54
N ASP A 191 -5.43 1.17 10.40
CA ASP A 191 -6.39 0.43 11.23
C ASP A 191 -6.18 -1.10 11.09
N GLY A 192 -6.20 -1.81 12.21
CA GLY A 192 -5.85 -3.23 12.25
C GLY A 192 -6.86 -4.14 11.54
N ASP A 193 -8.15 -3.85 11.70
CA ASP A 193 -9.22 -4.64 11.09
C ASP A 193 -9.27 -4.38 9.58
N TRP A 194 -9.19 -3.11 9.17
CA TRP A 194 -9.11 -2.74 7.76
C TRP A 194 -7.88 -3.35 7.08
N ALA A 195 -6.70 -3.25 7.71
CA ALA A 195 -5.47 -3.82 7.17
C ALA A 195 -5.56 -5.35 7.06
N ALA A 196 -6.14 -6.04 8.04
CA ALA A 196 -6.32 -7.49 8.00
C ALA A 196 -7.29 -7.91 6.88
N ARG A 197 -8.44 -7.25 6.78
CA ARG A 197 -9.47 -7.47 5.74
C ARG A 197 -8.93 -7.24 4.33
N ASN A 198 -8.03 -6.26 4.19
CA ASN A 198 -7.36 -5.91 2.94
C ASN A 198 -5.96 -6.51 2.77
N ARG A 199 -5.55 -7.37 3.71
CA ARG A 199 -4.33 -8.18 3.67
C ARG A 199 -3.04 -7.36 3.57
N VAL A 200 -3.06 -6.14 4.09
CA VAL A 200 -1.88 -5.32 4.36
C VAL A 200 -1.23 -5.85 5.64
N ASN A 201 0.09 -6.09 5.61
CA ASN A 201 0.80 -6.76 6.70
C ASN A 201 2.05 -6.01 7.19
N GLY A 202 2.32 -4.83 6.61
CA GLY A 202 3.56 -4.09 6.84
C GLY A 202 3.63 -3.32 8.14
N HIS A 203 4.73 -2.57 8.31
CA HIS A 203 5.13 -1.94 9.57
C HIS A 203 4.06 -1.03 10.18
N ASN A 204 3.36 -0.29 9.32
CA ASN A 204 2.41 0.75 9.73
C ASN A 204 1.01 0.20 10.05
N ALA A 205 0.71 -1.03 9.63
CA ALA A 205 -0.56 -1.68 9.94
C ALA A 205 -0.61 -2.07 11.42
N ARG A 206 -1.63 -1.60 12.15
CA ARG A 206 -1.83 -1.89 13.59
C ARG A 206 -2.39 -3.30 13.81
N LEU A 207 -1.75 -4.30 13.21
CA LEU A 207 -2.10 -5.70 13.36
C LEU A 207 -1.71 -6.21 14.75
N THR A 208 -2.63 -6.93 15.39
CA THR A 208 -2.40 -7.55 16.70
C THR A 208 -2.42 -9.07 16.57
N LYS A 209 -2.29 -9.81 17.69
CA LYS A 209 -2.29 -11.28 17.69
C LYS A 209 -3.57 -11.89 17.12
N ILE A 210 -4.72 -11.23 17.28
CA ILE A 210 -5.99 -11.68 16.68
C ILE A 210 -5.96 -11.60 15.16
N HIS A 211 -5.12 -10.75 14.57
CA HIS A 211 -4.89 -10.68 13.13
C HIS A 211 -3.74 -11.57 12.66
N GLY A 212 -3.02 -12.22 13.58
CA GLY A 212 -1.79 -12.96 13.29
C GLY A 212 -0.52 -12.10 13.25
N GLY A 213 -0.57 -10.85 13.73
CA GLY A 213 0.55 -9.90 13.73
C GLY A 213 0.98 -9.45 12.33
N GLY A 214 1.90 -8.49 12.25
CA GLY A 214 2.48 -7.97 11.00
C GLY A 214 3.98 -8.21 10.90
N ILE A 215 4.58 -7.74 9.81
CA ILE A 215 6.03 -7.57 9.68
C ILE A 215 6.39 -6.22 10.31
N VAL A 216 7.19 -6.27 11.38
CA VAL A 216 7.49 -5.10 12.20
C VAL A 216 8.98 -4.81 12.16
N TYR A 217 9.32 -3.54 11.94
CA TYR A 217 10.67 -3.04 12.09
C TYR A 217 10.95 -2.69 13.55
N GLY A 218 12.13 -3.04 14.06
CA GLY A 218 12.62 -2.60 15.37
C GLY A 218 12.82 -1.08 15.36
N PRO A 219 13.94 -0.62 14.77
CA PRO A 219 14.09 0.73 14.22
C PRO A 219 13.81 0.73 12.70
N PHE A 220 13.16 1.80 12.23
CA PHE A 220 12.70 1.96 10.85
C PHE A 220 13.48 3.07 10.13
N VAL A 221 14.38 2.66 9.22
CA VAL A 221 15.27 3.47 8.36
C VAL A 221 16.04 4.61 9.04
N HIS A 222 16.95 5.25 8.29
CA HIS A 222 17.80 6.35 8.76
C HIS A 222 18.46 6.15 10.15
N THR A 223 18.86 4.91 10.44
CA THR A 223 19.24 4.47 11.79
C THR A 223 20.70 4.76 12.16
N PHE A 224 21.51 5.30 11.26
CA PHE A 224 22.92 5.57 11.51
C PHE A 224 23.15 6.48 12.72
N ASN A 225 22.31 7.51 12.89
CA ASN A 225 22.37 8.39 14.06
C ASN A 225 21.91 7.72 15.37
N GLU A 226 21.13 6.63 15.31
CA GLU A 226 20.80 5.82 16.49
C GLU A 226 21.94 4.88 16.90
N ILE A 227 22.83 4.55 15.96
CA ILE A 227 24.05 3.77 16.23
C ILE A 227 25.14 4.67 16.81
N LEU A 228 25.41 5.78 16.13
CA LEU A 228 26.44 6.76 16.51
C LEU A 228 25.96 8.16 16.12
N HIS A 229 25.59 8.98 17.11
CA HIS A 229 25.16 10.35 16.87
C HIS A 229 26.37 11.31 16.78
N PRO A 230 26.48 12.15 15.72
CA PRO A 230 27.62 13.06 15.56
C PRO A 230 27.76 14.05 16.71
N ASP A 231 26.66 14.61 17.22
CA ASP A 231 26.70 15.55 18.36
C ASP A 231 27.28 14.94 19.64
N GLN A 232 27.28 13.61 19.76
CA GLN A 232 27.77 12.90 20.94
C GLN A 232 29.22 12.42 20.77
N HIS A 233 29.62 12.06 19.55
CA HIS A 233 30.86 11.33 19.33
C HIS A 233 31.87 12.05 18.43
N PHE A 234 31.47 13.01 17.60
CA PHE A 234 32.35 13.58 16.58
C PHE A 234 33.55 14.33 17.16
N ALA A 235 33.39 15.00 18.30
CA ALA A 235 34.46 15.78 18.92
C ALA A 235 35.63 14.90 19.39
N GLU A 236 35.34 13.69 19.85
CA GLU A 236 36.34 12.73 20.34
C GLU A 236 36.78 11.75 19.25
N HIS A 237 35.86 11.38 18.36
CA HIS A 237 36.03 10.35 17.33
C HIS A 237 35.57 10.83 15.94
N PRO A 238 36.21 11.85 15.36
CA PRO A 238 35.87 12.34 14.03
C PRO A 238 36.03 11.26 12.94
N GLU A 239 36.89 10.25 13.15
CA GLU A 239 37.13 9.12 12.27
C GLU A 239 35.95 8.14 12.15
N TYR A 240 34.95 8.22 13.03
CA TYR A 240 33.72 7.44 12.93
C TYR A 240 32.76 7.96 11.86
N PHE A 241 32.96 9.21 11.43
CA PHE A 241 32.06 9.91 10.53
C PHE A 241 32.70 10.16 9.17
N SER A 242 31.89 10.60 8.21
CA SER A 242 32.31 10.82 6.84
C SER A 242 33.48 11.80 6.72
N GLU A 243 34.40 11.44 5.82
CA GLU A 243 35.34 12.38 5.21
C GLU A 243 34.76 12.89 3.91
N VAL A 244 34.71 14.21 3.74
CA VAL A 244 34.29 14.90 2.51
C VAL A 244 35.32 15.97 2.21
N ASP A 245 35.81 16.01 0.97
CA ASP A 245 36.87 16.94 0.53
C ASP A 245 38.10 16.94 1.45
N GLY A 246 38.49 15.74 1.92
CA GLY A 246 39.64 15.53 2.79
C GLY A 246 39.44 15.98 4.25
N LYS A 247 38.21 16.31 4.66
CA LYS A 247 37.89 16.74 6.03
C LYS A 247 36.80 15.86 6.63
N ARG A 248 36.99 15.45 7.89
CA ARG A 248 35.93 14.82 8.68
C ARG A 248 34.87 15.86 9.04
N ILE A 249 33.60 15.50 8.87
CA ILE A 249 32.48 16.41 9.15
C ILE A 249 31.53 15.82 10.19
N GLY A 250 31.06 16.68 11.10
CA GLY A 250 29.95 16.41 12.03
C GLY A 250 28.63 16.98 11.49
N GLY A 251 27.56 16.93 12.28
CA GLY A 251 26.24 17.42 11.87
C GLY A 251 25.59 16.51 10.81
N HIS A 252 25.26 17.04 9.63
CA HIS A 252 24.68 16.26 8.52
C HIS A 252 25.75 15.40 7.82
N THR A 253 26.10 14.29 8.48
CA THR A 253 27.15 13.36 8.06
C THR A 253 26.60 11.94 7.98
N GLN A 254 27.41 11.04 7.41
CA GLN A 254 27.17 9.59 7.44
C GLN A 254 28.25 8.92 8.29
N LEU A 255 28.07 7.62 8.58
CA LEU A 255 29.10 6.83 9.24
C LEU A 255 30.22 6.43 8.26
N CYS A 256 31.45 6.38 8.75
CA CYS A 256 32.57 5.77 8.05
C CYS A 256 32.45 4.23 8.15
N VAL A 257 31.66 3.63 7.25
CA VAL A 257 31.30 2.20 7.30
C VAL A 257 32.45 1.22 7.04
N THR A 258 33.65 1.70 6.69
CA THR A 258 34.87 0.88 6.64
C THR A 258 35.72 0.95 7.91
N ASN A 259 35.31 1.74 8.91
CA ASN A 259 36.01 1.81 10.19
C ASN A 259 35.63 0.58 11.04
N PRO A 260 36.61 -0.23 11.49
CA PRO A 260 36.34 -1.46 12.24
C PRO A 260 35.65 -1.22 13.58
N GLU A 261 35.91 -0.07 14.23
CA GLU A 261 35.28 0.25 15.52
C GLU A 261 33.81 0.65 15.33
N VAL A 262 33.49 1.37 14.25
CA VAL A 262 32.09 1.66 13.87
C VAL A 262 31.32 0.35 13.61
N LEU A 263 31.94 -0.62 12.93
CA LEU A 263 31.34 -1.94 12.72
C LEU A 263 31.10 -2.68 14.03
N ARG A 264 32.07 -2.67 14.95
CA ARG A 264 31.91 -3.30 16.28
C ARG A 264 30.73 -2.68 17.04
N ILE A 265 30.65 -1.36 17.10
CA ILE A 265 29.56 -0.63 17.77
C ILE A 265 28.21 -0.94 17.12
N ALA A 266 28.15 -0.96 15.79
CA ALA A 266 26.92 -1.29 15.07
C ALA A 266 26.43 -2.72 15.35
N ILE A 267 27.33 -3.71 15.38
CA ILE A 267 26.98 -5.09 15.74
C ILE A 267 26.40 -5.16 17.15
N ASP A 268 27.05 -4.52 18.12
CA ASP A 268 26.59 -4.53 19.52
C ASP A 268 25.23 -3.82 19.67
N THR A 269 25.03 -2.70 18.97
CA THR A 269 23.75 -1.97 18.94
C THR A 269 22.63 -2.79 18.30
N VAL A 270 22.88 -3.45 17.17
CA VAL A 270 21.86 -4.28 16.50
C VAL A 270 21.50 -5.49 17.37
N ARG A 271 22.47 -6.16 18.01
CA ARG A 271 22.19 -7.23 18.98
C ARG A 271 21.33 -6.73 20.13
N ARG A 272 21.61 -5.55 20.67
CA ARG A 272 20.78 -4.94 21.72
C ARG A 272 19.35 -4.73 21.22
N TRP A 273 19.17 -4.10 20.05
CA TRP A 273 17.84 -3.88 19.48
C TRP A 273 17.06 -5.19 19.32
N MET A 274 17.70 -6.26 18.83
CA MET A 274 17.06 -7.56 18.64
C MET A 274 16.63 -8.22 19.96
N ARG A 275 17.37 -8.02 21.05
CA ARG A 275 16.99 -8.51 22.39
C ARG A 275 15.88 -7.68 23.02
N GLU A 276 15.89 -6.36 22.81
CA GLU A 276 14.89 -5.44 23.34
C GLU A 276 13.55 -5.51 22.58
N ARG A 277 13.58 -5.93 21.31
CA ARG A 277 12.42 -6.01 20.41
C ARG A 277 12.26 -7.41 19.81
N PRO A 278 11.97 -8.44 20.62
CA PRO A 278 11.87 -9.82 20.13
C PRO A 278 10.71 -10.03 19.15
N ASP A 279 9.69 -9.15 19.18
CA ASP A 279 8.52 -9.12 18.30
C ASP A 279 8.81 -8.59 16.89
N ALA A 280 9.88 -7.81 16.72
CA ALA A 280 10.29 -7.29 15.41
C ALA A 280 11.02 -8.36 14.59
N THR A 281 10.74 -8.36 13.30
CA THR A 281 11.31 -9.31 12.32
C THR A 281 12.38 -8.68 11.44
N ILE A 282 12.42 -7.34 11.34
CA ILE A 282 13.37 -6.59 10.52
C ILE A 282 14.04 -5.49 11.36
N PHE A 283 15.34 -5.28 11.17
CA PHE A 283 16.10 -4.21 11.83
C PHE A 283 16.87 -3.43 10.79
N SER A 284 16.58 -2.13 10.65
CA SER A 284 17.24 -1.32 9.64
C SER A 284 18.63 -0.86 10.09
N VAL A 285 19.61 -1.04 9.20
CA VAL A 285 20.95 -0.48 9.28
C VAL A 285 21.18 0.30 7.99
N SER A 286 20.83 1.58 8.00
CA SER A 286 20.72 2.37 6.78
C SER A 286 21.21 3.80 6.97
N GLN A 287 21.76 4.34 5.88
CA GLN A 287 22.18 5.75 5.78
C GLN A 287 21.11 6.71 6.31
N ASN A 288 21.54 7.79 6.94
CA ASN A 288 20.67 8.90 7.30
C ASN A 288 20.15 9.60 6.02
N ASP A 289 19.07 10.36 6.11
CA ASP A 289 18.50 11.14 4.99
C ASP A 289 19.32 12.40 4.68
N TRP A 290 20.61 12.20 4.40
CA TRP A 290 21.59 13.23 4.07
C TRP A 290 22.48 12.73 2.94
N HIS A 291 23.12 13.66 2.23
CA HIS A 291 24.25 13.32 1.35
C HIS A 291 25.52 13.04 2.19
N HIS A 292 26.70 13.40 1.66
CA HIS A 292 27.97 13.36 2.38
C HIS A 292 28.36 11.95 2.87
N PHE A 293 28.23 10.94 2.02
CA PHE A 293 28.83 9.63 2.27
C PHE A 293 30.35 9.73 2.38
N CYS A 294 30.96 8.82 3.13
CA CYS A 294 32.38 8.88 3.45
C CYS A 294 33.26 8.61 2.21
N THR A 295 34.18 9.52 1.92
CA THR A 295 35.12 9.45 0.78
C THR A 295 36.58 9.17 1.20
N CYS A 296 36.80 8.79 2.47
CA CYS A 296 38.15 8.44 2.92
C CYS A 296 38.73 7.27 2.12
N GLU A 297 40.06 7.13 2.09
CA GLU A 297 40.73 6.19 1.18
C GLU A 297 40.24 4.74 1.31
N ALA A 298 39.86 4.29 2.52
CA ALA A 298 39.29 2.96 2.71
C ALA A 298 37.92 2.79 2.03
N CYS A 299 37.00 3.74 2.20
CA CYS A 299 35.71 3.76 1.50
C CYS A 299 35.91 3.93 -0.01
N ALA A 300 36.77 4.86 -0.43
CA ALA A 300 37.05 5.14 -1.83
C ALA A 300 37.62 3.92 -2.57
N ARG A 301 38.50 3.15 -1.92
CA ARG A 301 38.99 1.88 -2.47
C ARG A 301 37.85 0.90 -2.77
N VAL A 302 36.95 0.69 -1.81
CA VAL A 302 35.79 -0.20 -2.01
C VAL A 302 34.87 0.33 -3.12
N MET A 303 34.62 1.64 -3.16
CA MET A 303 33.80 2.24 -4.21
C MET A 303 34.40 2.04 -5.61
N ARG A 304 35.74 2.12 -5.74
CA ARG A 304 36.44 1.84 -7.01
C ARG A 304 36.36 0.37 -7.40
N GLU A 305 36.49 -0.54 -6.44
CA GLU A 305 36.33 -1.99 -6.67
C GLU A 305 34.90 -2.33 -7.15
N GLU A 306 33.88 -1.70 -6.55
CA GLU A 306 32.48 -2.03 -6.77
C GLU A 306 31.84 -1.23 -7.91
N GLY A 307 32.41 -0.07 -8.26
CA GLY A 307 31.82 0.87 -9.23
C GLY A 307 30.54 1.55 -8.72
N SER A 308 30.29 1.54 -7.41
CA SER A 308 29.12 2.12 -6.75
C SER A 308 29.40 2.52 -5.28
N PRO A 309 28.86 3.64 -4.78
CA PRO A 309 28.85 3.97 -3.35
C PRO A 309 28.09 2.96 -2.48
N ALA A 310 27.21 2.14 -3.04
CA ALA A 310 26.53 1.06 -2.30
C ALA A 310 27.49 -0.02 -1.80
N GLY A 311 28.64 -0.19 -2.45
CA GLY A 311 29.66 -1.19 -2.13
C GLY A 311 30.07 -1.23 -0.64
N PRO A 312 30.67 -0.15 -0.10
CA PRO A 312 31.08 -0.13 1.31
C PRO A 312 29.90 -0.32 2.28
N TYR A 313 28.71 0.21 1.96
CA TYR A 313 27.51 0.06 2.80
C TYR A 313 27.03 -1.40 2.84
N LEU A 314 26.97 -2.08 1.69
CA LEU A 314 26.55 -3.47 1.63
C LEU A 314 27.55 -4.41 2.32
N ARG A 315 28.86 -4.15 2.19
CA ARG A 315 29.89 -4.92 2.93
C ARG A 315 29.73 -4.76 4.44
N PHE A 316 29.41 -3.56 4.92
CA PHE A 316 29.14 -3.28 6.33
C PHE A 316 27.88 -4.01 6.83
N VAL A 317 26.79 -3.91 6.10
CA VAL A 317 25.52 -4.59 6.42
C VAL A 317 25.67 -6.10 6.41
N ASN A 318 26.38 -6.67 5.43
CA ASN A 318 26.67 -8.11 5.37
C ASN A 318 27.47 -8.58 6.58
N ALA A 319 28.46 -7.79 7.03
CA ALA A 319 29.25 -8.14 8.22
C ALA A 319 28.39 -8.15 9.49
N ILE A 320 27.45 -7.21 9.63
CA ILE A 320 26.48 -7.19 10.73
C ILE A 320 25.55 -8.40 10.64
N ALA A 321 24.99 -8.67 9.45
CA ALA A 321 24.10 -9.80 9.22
C ALA A 321 24.76 -11.15 9.54
N ASP A 322 26.03 -11.33 9.14
CA ASP A 322 26.83 -12.50 9.47
C ASP A 322 27.09 -12.64 10.99
N ALA A 323 27.26 -11.53 11.70
CA ALA A 323 27.54 -11.53 13.14
C ALA A 323 26.32 -11.84 14.02
N VAL A 324 25.09 -11.63 13.52
CA VAL A 324 23.86 -11.78 14.30
C VAL A 324 23.05 -13.02 13.94
N ARG A 325 23.24 -13.61 12.75
CA ARG A 325 22.38 -14.68 12.20
C ARG A 325 22.28 -15.94 13.06
N ASP A 326 23.33 -16.30 13.80
CA ASP A 326 23.34 -17.52 14.62
C ASP A 326 22.56 -17.32 15.94
N GLU A 327 22.56 -16.09 16.47
CA GLU A 327 21.80 -15.72 17.68
C GLU A 327 20.33 -15.39 17.34
N PHE A 328 20.08 -14.83 16.14
CA PHE A 328 18.76 -14.37 15.69
C PHE A 328 18.42 -14.88 14.27
N PRO A 329 18.23 -16.21 14.09
CA PRO A 329 18.04 -16.81 12.77
C PRO A 329 16.70 -16.44 12.10
N ASP A 330 15.74 -15.93 12.88
CA ASP A 330 14.40 -15.50 12.44
C ASP A 330 14.34 -14.02 12.05
N LYS A 331 15.44 -13.27 12.19
CA LYS A 331 15.47 -11.81 11.99
C LYS A 331 16.28 -11.41 10.75
N ALA A 332 15.82 -10.37 10.06
CA ALA A 332 16.49 -9.79 8.91
C ALA A 332 17.10 -8.42 9.24
N ILE A 333 18.18 -8.08 8.52
CA ILE A 333 18.73 -6.72 8.49
C ILE A 333 18.25 -6.05 7.21
N SER A 334 17.66 -4.87 7.29
CA SER A 334 17.36 -4.06 6.10
C SER A 334 18.39 -2.96 5.89
N THR A 335 18.59 -2.55 4.64
CA THR A 335 19.36 -1.35 4.30
C THR A 335 18.76 -0.65 3.09
N LEU A 336 19.03 0.64 2.94
CA LEU A 336 18.52 1.45 1.83
C LEU A 336 19.46 1.39 0.63
N ALA A 337 18.88 1.23 -0.55
CA ALA A 337 19.48 1.61 -1.83
C ALA A 337 18.77 2.90 -2.29
N TYR A 338 19.27 4.03 -1.79
CA TYR A 338 18.61 5.33 -1.86
C TYR A 338 19.61 6.41 -2.27
N GLN A 339 19.25 7.26 -3.23
CA GLN A 339 20.11 8.30 -3.80
C GLN A 339 21.50 7.76 -4.21
N PHE A 340 22.56 8.08 -3.46
CA PHE A 340 23.94 7.70 -3.79
C PHE A 340 24.19 6.19 -3.68
N THR A 341 23.36 5.42 -2.95
CA THR A 341 23.43 3.94 -2.90
C THR A 341 22.44 3.25 -3.83
N ARG A 342 21.69 3.99 -4.66
CA ARG A 342 20.67 3.42 -5.56
C ARG A 342 21.26 2.43 -6.57
N LYS A 343 22.43 2.75 -7.13
CA LYS A 343 23.13 1.86 -8.08
C LYS A 343 23.71 0.63 -7.37
N PRO A 344 23.43 -0.61 -7.82
CA PRO A 344 23.98 -1.81 -7.19
C PRO A 344 25.51 -1.88 -7.31
N PRO A 345 26.20 -2.48 -6.32
CA PRO A 345 27.62 -2.81 -6.44
C PRO A 345 27.83 -3.97 -7.43
N SER A 346 29.02 -4.05 -8.04
CA SER A 346 29.31 -5.04 -9.08
C SER A 346 29.74 -6.41 -8.56
N THR A 347 30.28 -6.50 -7.35
CA THR A 347 30.86 -7.76 -6.81
C THR A 347 30.23 -8.22 -5.50
N THR A 348 29.90 -7.29 -4.59
CA THR A 348 29.31 -7.67 -3.30
C THR A 348 27.84 -8.07 -3.47
N VAL A 349 27.49 -9.24 -2.94
CA VAL A 349 26.12 -9.80 -2.95
C VAL A 349 25.54 -9.75 -1.52
N PRO A 350 24.27 -9.31 -1.32
CA PRO A 350 23.60 -9.36 -0.02
C PRO A 350 23.55 -10.76 0.59
N ARG A 351 23.60 -10.87 1.92
CA ARG A 351 23.35 -12.15 2.62
C ARG A 351 21.87 -12.56 2.54
N PRO A 352 21.54 -13.86 2.73
CA PRO A 352 20.13 -14.33 2.70
C PRO A 352 19.19 -13.64 3.73
N ASN A 353 19.74 -13.16 4.85
CA ASN A 353 19.01 -12.40 5.87
C ASN A 353 19.16 -10.88 5.70
N VAL A 354 19.64 -10.38 4.56
CA VAL A 354 19.70 -8.95 4.22
C VAL A 354 18.59 -8.60 3.23
N ILE A 355 17.83 -7.57 3.57
CA ILE A 355 16.81 -6.96 2.72
C ILE A 355 17.39 -5.65 2.17
N VAL A 356 17.44 -5.51 0.85
CA VAL A 356 17.77 -4.23 0.22
C VAL A 356 16.45 -3.55 -0.11
N GLN A 357 16.26 -2.32 0.35
CA GLN A 357 15.07 -1.52 0.05
C GLN A 357 15.45 -0.41 -0.92
N LEU A 358 15.04 -0.58 -2.18
CA LEU A 358 15.34 0.33 -3.28
C LEU A 358 14.25 1.41 -3.38
N CYS A 359 14.67 2.67 -3.41
CA CYS A 359 13.78 3.82 -3.46
C CYS A 359 13.74 4.41 -4.86
N ASP A 360 12.56 4.82 -5.31
CA ASP A 360 12.33 5.34 -6.67
C ASP A 360 12.03 6.85 -6.71
N ILE A 361 12.49 7.59 -5.69
CA ILE A 361 12.22 9.01 -5.42
C ILE A 361 12.40 9.95 -6.64
N GLU A 362 13.31 9.63 -7.57
CA GLU A 362 13.57 10.44 -8.76
C GLU A 362 12.65 10.14 -9.96
N CYS A 363 11.75 9.15 -9.83
CA CYS A 363 10.85 8.73 -10.90
C CYS A 363 9.72 9.74 -11.13
N CYS A 364 9.11 9.61 -12.31
CA CYS A 364 7.83 10.19 -12.61
C CYS A 364 6.71 9.25 -12.13
N PHE A 365 5.84 9.76 -11.26
CA PHE A 365 4.73 9.00 -10.67
C PHE A 365 3.44 9.08 -11.47
N ALA A 366 3.43 9.89 -12.53
CA ALA A 366 2.34 9.99 -13.49
C ALA A 366 2.41 8.97 -14.63
N HIS A 367 3.60 8.40 -14.88
CA HIS A 367 3.84 7.45 -15.97
C HIS A 367 4.36 6.13 -15.43
N PRO A 368 3.79 4.99 -15.86
CA PRO A 368 4.09 3.70 -15.25
C PRO A 368 5.49 3.20 -15.59
N LEU A 369 6.05 2.41 -14.67
CA LEU A 369 7.23 1.59 -14.90
C LEU A 369 6.85 0.38 -15.76
N VAL A 370 7.20 0.42 -17.04
CA VAL A 370 6.87 -0.62 -18.02
C VAL A 370 8.11 -1.15 -18.75
N ALA A 371 7.91 -2.10 -19.65
CA ALA A 371 8.98 -2.70 -20.45
C ALA A 371 9.79 -1.66 -21.24
N ARG A 372 11.05 -2.00 -21.58
CA ARG A 372 11.94 -1.11 -22.34
C ARG A 372 11.31 -0.76 -23.70
N GLY A 373 11.11 0.52 -23.96
CA GLY A 373 10.52 1.06 -25.19
C GLY A 373 9.32 1.98 -24.96
N GLU A 374 8.57 1.72 -23.88
CA GLU A 374 7.40 2.54 -23.46
C GLU A 374 7.67 3.30 -22.15
N LEU A 375 8.84 3.07 -21.55
CA LEU A 375 9.25 3.68 -20.29
C LEU A 375 9.59 5.17 -20.47
N ASP A 376 9.09 6.01 -19.55
CA ASP A 376 9.52 7.40 -19.44
C ASP A 376 11.06 7.45 -19.27
N PRO A 377 11.80 8.27 -20.05
CA PRO A 377 13.24 8.41 -19.90
C PRO A 377 13.69 8.73 -18.47
N ARG A 378 12.88 9.42 -17.66
CA ARG A 378 13.14 9.71 -16.25
C ARG A 378 13.21 8.44 -15.40
N ASN A 379 12.41 7.44 -15.76
CA ASN A 379 12.28 6.18 -15.04
C ASN A 379 13.31 5.12 -15.50
N ALA A 380 14.01 5.36 -16.63
CA ALA A 380 14.94 4.40 -17.22
C ALA A 380 16.09 4.03 -16.29
N SER A 381 16.68 5.01 -15.61
CA SER A 381 17.80 4.77 -14.70
C SER A 381 17.40 3.91 -13.51
N PHE A 382 16.22 4.16 -12.94
CA PHE A 382 15.68 3.34 -11.86
C PHE A 382 15.38 1.91 -12.32
N ALA A 383 14.77 1.75 -13.50
CA ALA A 383 14.51 0.42 -14.05
C ALA A 383 15.79 -0.40 -14.33
N ASP A 384 16.91 0.28 -14.61
CA ASP A 384 18.22 -0.36 -14.72
C ASP A 384 18.79 -0.77 -13.37
N ASP A 385 18.69 0.12 -12.37
CA ASP A 385 19.10 -0.15 -10.99
C ASP A 385 18.30 -1.31 -10.39
N LEU A 386 16.98 -1.35 -10.58
CA LEU A 386 16.11 -2.45 -10.14
C LEU A 386 16.54 -3.80 -10.72
N ARG A 387 16.79 -3.86 -12.04
CA ARG A 387 17.27 -5.08 -12.69
C ARG A 387 18.64 -5.50 -12.20
N GLY A 388 19.52 -4.54 -11.96
CA GLY A 388 20.85 -4.79 -11.42
C GLY A 388 20.78 -5.35 -9.99
N TRP A 389 19.93 -4.80 -9.13
CA TRP A 389 19.69 -5.33 -7.79
C TRP A 389 19.05 -6.72 -7.81
N ASN A 390 18.04 -6.93 -8.66
CA ASN A 390 17.40 -8.24 -8.81
C ASN A 390 18.40 -9.33 -9.24
N ALA A 391 19.42 -8.99 -10.02
CA ALA A 391 20.46 -9.94 -10.43
C ALA A 391 21.34 -10.44 -9.26
N ILE A 392 21.38 -9.72 -8.13
CA ILE A 392 22.25 -10.04 -6.99
C ILE A 392 21.51 -10.17 -5.65
N CYS A 393 20.23 -9.82 -5.55
CA CYS A 393 19.51 -9.77 -4.27
C CYS A 393 18.24 -10.63 -4.30
N ASP A 394 18.18 -11.65 -3.45
CA ASP A 394 17.01 -12.54 -3.34
C ASP A 394 15.83 -11.92 -2.56
N ARG A 395 16.10 -10.89 -1.75
CA ARG A 395 15.12 -10.21 -0.88
C ARG A 395 15.13 -8.70 -1.14
N LEU A 396 14.78 -8.33 -2.37
CA LEU A 396 14.66 -6.94 -2.78
C LEU A 396 13.29 -6.39 -2.42
N TYR A 397 13.25 -5.28 -1.69
CA TYR A 397 12.05 -4.52 -1.38
C TYR A 397 12.05 -3.19 -2.15
N ILE A 398 10.86 -2.64 -2.37
CA ILE A 398 10.66 -1.31 -2.94
C ILE A 398 10.11 -0.36 -1.88
N TRP A 399 10.59 0.87 -1.95
CA TRP A 399 9.99 2.04 -1.34
C TRP A 399 9.52 2.94 -2.50
N ASP A 400 8.21 2.93 -2.77
CA ASP A 400 7.49 3.72 -3.78
C ASP A 400 6.74 4.87 -3.08
N TYR A 401 6.36 5.91 -3.81
CA TYR A 401 5.76 7.14 -3.28
C TYR A 401 4.39 7.44 -3.89
N ALA A 402 3.39 7.49 -3.01
CA ALA A 402 2.02 7.86 -3.27
C ALA A 402 1.67 9.29 -2.76
N ILE A 403 2.65 10.17 -2.63
CA ILE A 403 2.53 11.50 -2.03
C ILE A 403 3.33 12.57 -2.79
N ASN A 404 2.87 13.82 -2.73
CA ASN A 404 3.71 15.00 -2.94
C ASN A 404 4.08 15.64 -1.58
N TYR A 405 5.34 15.58 -1.18
CA TYR A 405 5.84 16.11 0.10
C TYR A 405 5.78 17.62 0.21
N ALA A 406 5.97 18.35 -0.90
CA ALA A 406 5.91 19.81 -0.91
C ALA A 406 4.49 20.32 -0.64
N HIS A 407 3.48 19.54 -1.07
CA HIS A 407 2.06 19.91 -1.01
C HIS A 407 1.17 18.66 -0.82
N SER A 408 1.10 18.10 0.38
CA SER A 408 0.52 16.76 0.63
C SER A 408 -1.01 16.67 0.47
N ILE A 409 -1.70 17.81 0.38
CA ILE A 409 -3.14 17.90 0.09
C ILE A 409 -3.39 18.03 -1.42
N MET A 410 -2.42 18.49 -2.20
CA MET A 410 -2.58 18.77 -3.63
C MET A 410 -2.92 17.48 -4.41
N PRO A 411 -3.75 17.55 -5.47
CA PRO A 411 -4.01 16.38 -6.31
C PRO A 411 -2.73 15.76 -6.85
N PHE A 412 -2.61 14.43 -6.76
CA PHE A 412 -1.46 13.66 -7.19
C PHE A 412 -1.93 12.48 -8.08
N PRO A 413 -2.02 12.68 -9.40
CA PRO A 413 -2.67 11.72 -10.32
C PRO A 413 -1.76 10.53 -10.65
N ASN A 414 -1.61 9.63 -9.68
CA ASN A 414 -0.81 8.40 -9.80
C ASN A 414 -1.64 7.12 -9.71
N LEU A 415 -2.98 7.16 -9.82
CA LEU A 415 -3.79 5.93 -9.76
C LEU A 415 -3.51 4.99 -10.93
N ASP A 416 -3.19 5.54 -12.10
CA ASP A 416 -2.84 4.80 -13.32
C ASP A 416 -1.52 4.03 -13.19
N THR A 417 -0.63 4.43 -12.28
CA THR A 417 0.72 3.85 -12.16
C THR A 417 0.80 2.74 -11.11
N LEU A 418 -0.07 2.74 -10.09
CA LEU A 418 -0.02 1.78 -8.97
C LEU A 418 0.10 0.32 -9.44
N ARG A 419 -0.90 -0.18 -10.17
CA ARG A 419 -0.90 -1.56 -10.66
C ARG A 419 0.29 -1.88 -11.57
N PRO A 420 0.54 -1.15 -12.68
CA PRO A 420 1.64 -1.51 -13.57
C PRO A 420 3.02 -1.41 -12.90
N ASN A 421 3.22 -0.46 -11.96
CA ASN A 421 4.45 -0.40 -11.16
C ASN A 421 4.60 -1.66 -10.29
N ILE A 422 3.56 -2.03 -9.53
CA ILE A 422 3.56 -3.24 -8.69
C ILE A 422 3.83 -4.50 -9.53
N GLU A 423 3.17 -4.64 -10.69
CA GLU A 423 3.42 -5.73 -11.63
C GLU A 423 4.89 -5.74 -12.10
N PHE A 424 5.43 -4.58 -12.47
CA PHE A 424 6.82 -4.43 -12.90
C PHE A 424 7.81 -4.80 -11.80
N PHE A 425 7.57 -4.37 -10.55
CA PHE A 425 8.39 -4.72 -9.40
C PHE A 425 8.41 -6.24 -9.18
N ILE A 426 7.24 -6.89 -9.14
CA ILE A 426 7.12 -8.34 -8.95
C ILE A 426 7.82 -9.11 -10.08
N GLN A 427 7.66 -8.67 -11.33
CA GLN A 427 8.34 -9.26 -12.49
C GLN A 427 9.87 -9.13 -12.42
N ASN A 428 10.38 -8.13 -11.70
CA ASN A 428 11.80 -7.95 -11.41
C ASN A 428 12.19 -8.46 -10.00
N GLY A 429 11.50 -9.50 -9.52
CA GLY A 429 11.94 -10.28 -8.35
C GLY A 429 11.70 -9.64 -6.98
N VAL A 430 11.05 -8.48 -6.92
CA VAL A 430 10.71 -7.80 -5.67
C VAL A 430 9.84 -8.69 -4.78
N LYS A 431 10.17 -8.71 -3.48
CA LYS A 431 9.49 -9.50 -2.44
C LYS A 431 8.66 -8.65 -1.50
N GLY A 432 8.91 -7.35 -1.42
CA GLY A 432 8.19 -6.45 -0.53
C GLY A 432 8.01 -5.07 -1.13
N ILE A 433 6.87 -4.44 -0.88
CA ILE A 433 6.59 -3.08 -1.36
C ILE A 433 6.01 -2.26 -0.21
N TYR A 434 6.56 -1.07 -0.06
CA TYR A 434 6.02 0.00 0.74
C TYR A 434 5.63 1.16 -0.18
N GLU A 435 4.35 1.46 -0.22
CA GLU A 435 3.79 2.65 -0.88
C GLU A 435 3.67 3.77 0.17
N GLU A 436 4.70 4.60 0.29
CA GLU A 436 4.71 5.71 1.23
C GLU A 436 3.72 6.79 0.81
N ALA A 437 2.89 7.21 1.75
CA ALA A 437 1.80 8.13 1.54
C ALA A 437 1.83 9.27 2.57
N ASN A 438 0.71 9.99 2.73
CA ASN A 438 0.62 11.12 3.67
C ASN A 438 0.50 10.65 5.12
N TYR A 439 1.58 10.06 5.66
CA TYR A 439 1.62 9.48 7.00
C TYR A 439 1.49 10.51 8.12
N PHE A 440 1.86 11.76 7.86
CA PHE A 440 1.94 12.82 8.86
C PHE A 440 0.69 13.68 8.97
N SER A 441 -0.33 13.50 8.11
CA SER A 441 -1.58 14.26 8.15
C SER A 441 -2.72 13.56 7.42
N HIS A 442 -3.96 13.90 7.80
CA HIS A 442 -5.13 13.64 6.96
C HIS A 442 -5.23 14.63 5.79
N GLY A 443 -6.24 14.42 4.94
CA GLY A 443 -6.62 15.38 3.89
C GLY A 443 -5.87 15.24 2.56
N GLY A 444 -5.07 14.18 2.38
CA GLY A 444 -4.49 13.85 1.09
C GLY A 444 -5.58 13.56 0.05
N GLU A 445 -5.33 13.91 -1.21
CA GLU A 445 -6.29 13.70 -2.29
C GLU A 445 -6.66 12.23 -2.42
N PHE A 446 -7.95 11.90 -2.32
CA PHE A 446 -8.45 10.52 -2.46
C PHE A 446 -7.68 9.47 -1.63
N ALA A 447 -7.22 9.84 -0.43
CA ALA A 447 -6.39 8.99 0.42
C ALA A 447 -7.01 7.61 0.66
N GLU A 448 -8.32 7.55 0.91
CA GLU A 448 -9.05 6.30 1.14
C GLU A 448 -9.15 5.43 -0.12
N LEU A 449 -9.46 6.03 -1.27
CA LEU A 449 -9.50 5.34 -2.56
C LEU A 449 -8.12 4.76 -2.91
N ARG A 450 -7.07 5.55 -2.73
CA ARG A 450 -5.70 5.13 -3.02
C ARG A 450 -5.25 4.03 -2.08
N SER A 451 -5.54 4.14 -0.78
CA SER A 451 -5.29 3.07 0.20
C SER A 451 -5.95 1.75 -0.21
N TRP A 452 -7.20 1.81 -0.66
CA TRP A 452 -7.94 0.65 -1.14
C TRP A 452 -7.29 0.02 -2.39
N ILE A 453 -6.96 0.83 -3.40
CA ILE A 453 -6.32 0.33 -4.63
C ILE A 453 -4.94 -0.28 -4.35
N ILE A 454 -4.12 0.40 -3.54
CA ILE A 454 -2.82 -0.09 -3.10
C ILE A 454 -2.99 -1.47 -2.44
N ALA A 455 -3.90 -1.60 -1.48
CA ALA A 455 -4.07 -2.87 -0.78
C ALA A 455 -4.52 -4.00 -1.72
N LYS A 456 -5.45 -3.73 -2.65
CA LYS A 456 -5.94 -4.72 -3.62
C LYS A 456 -4.85 -5.16 -4.59
N THR A 457 -4.07 -4.22 -5.10
CA THR A 457 -3.00 -4.48 -6.09
C THR A 457 -1.77 -5.14 -5.47
N LEU A 458 -1.39 -4.77 -4.24
CA LEU A 458 -0.33 -5.45 -3.49
C LEU A 458 -0.68 -6.90 -3.15
N TRP A 459 -1.96 -7.21 -2.92
CA TRP A 459 -2.42 -8.58 -2.70
C TRP A 459 -2.55 -9.38 -4.00
N ASN A 460 -3.23 -8.80 -4.99
CA ASN A 460 -3.45 -9.38 -6.30
C ASN A 460 -3.08 -8.38 -7.39
N PRO A 461 -1.87 -8.47 -7.97
CA PRO A 461 -1.41 -7.52 -8.99
C PRO A 461 -2.22 -7.58 -10.29
N ALA A 462 -3.03 -8.63 -10.50
CA ALA A 462 -3.94 -8.72 -11.64
C ALA A 462 -5.30 -8.03 -11.40
N TYR A 463 -5.53 -7.42 -10.23
CA TYR A 463 -6.79 -6.73 -9.94
C TYR A 463 -6.91 -5.47 -10.79
N ASP A 464 -8.03 -5.32 -11.49
CA ASP A 464 -8.26 -4.19 -12.38
C ASP A 464 -8.49 -2.90 -11.57
N THR A 465 -7.67 -1.88 -11.81
CA THR A 465 -7.74 -0.60 -11.12
C THR A 465 -8.95 0.22 -11.50
N ASP A 466 -9.45 0.12 -12.74
CA ASP A 466 -10.69 0.79 -13.14
C ASP A 466 -11.88 0.18 -12.40
N VAL A 467 -11.91 -1.15 -12.25
CA VAL A 467 -12.90 -1.85 -11.43
C VAL A 467 -12.78 -1.44 -9.97
N ALA A 468 -11.56 -1.36 -9.43
CA ALA A 468 -11.33 -0.93 -8.04
C ALA A 468 -11.84 0.50 -7.79
N ILE A 469 -11.59 1.41 -8.74
CA ILE A 469 -12.08 2.79 -8.70
C ILE A 469 -13.60 2.79 -8.72
N ASP A 470 -14.23 2.12 -9.67
CA ASP A 470 -15.69 2.11 -9.78
C ASP A 470 -16.37 1.48 -8.55
N GLU A 471 -15.87 0.34 -8.06
CA GLU A 471 -16.38 -0.30 -6.84
C GLU A 471 -16.28 0.63 -5.63
N PHE A 472 -15.14 1.32 -5.48
CA PHE A 472 -14.94 2.27 -4.39
C PHE A 472 -15.85 3.48 -4.53
N LEU A 473 -15.92 4.10 -5.71
CA LEU A 473 -16.74 5.27 -5.94
C LEU A 473 -18.22 4.95 -5.70
N ASP A 474 -18.72 3.83 -6.22
CA ASP A 474 -20.08 3.36 -6.00
C ASP A 474 -20.36 3.06 -4.52
N GLY A 475 -19.40 2.46 -3.82
CA GLY A 475 -19.54 2.04 -2.43
C GLY A 475 -19.39 3.14 -1.40
N TYR A 476 -18.51 4.11 -1.67
CA TYR A 476 -18.11 5.15 -0.73
C TYR A 476 -18.77 6.50 -1.01
N TYR A 477 -18.90 6.87 -2.29
CA TYR A 477 -19.49 8.15 -2.73
C TYR A 477 -20.92 8.00 -3.28
N GLU A 478 -21.35 6.79 -3.61
CA GLU A 478 -22.70 6.45 -4.07
C GLU A 478 -23.19 7.39 -5.19
N ARG A 479 -24.13 8.29 -4.90
CA ARG A 479 -24.74 9.21 -5.87
C ARG A 479 -23.72 10.17 -6.51
N ALA A 480 -22.57 10.40 -5.87
CA ALA A 480 -21.48 11.20 -6.42
C ALA A 480 -20.46 10.41 -7.26
N ALA A 481 -20.61 9.08 -7.42
CA ALA A 481 -19.63 8.23 -8.10
C ALA A 481 -19.31 8.71 -9.52
N VAL A 482 -20.33 8.94 -10.35
CA VAL A 482 -20.16 9.34 -11.76
C VAL A 482 -19.41 10.67 -11.94
N PRO A 483 -19.79 11.79 -11.29
CA PRO A 483 -19.04 13.04 -11.45
C PRO A 483 -17.61 12.94 -10.89
N LEU A 484 -17.39 12.19 -9.81
CA LEU A 484 -16.04 11.98 -9.26
C LEU A 484 -15.17 11.11 -10.17
N ARG A 485 -15.74 10.07 -10.81
CA ARG A 485 -15.05 9.28 -11.84
C ARG A 485 -14.58 10.17 -12.99
N ARG A 486 -15.46 11.04 -13.48
CA ARG A 486 -15.13 12.02 -14.53
C ARG A 486 -14.05 13.01 -14.09
N TYR A 487 -13.94 13.34 -12.80
CA TYR A 487 -12.87 14.19 -12.27
C TYR A 487 -11.54 13.45 -12.22
N ILE A 488 -11.54 12.19 -11.79
CA ILE A 488 -10.35 11.32 -11.85
C ILE A 488 -9.87 11.19 -13.29
N ASP A 489 -10.77 10.90 -14.23
CA ASP A 489 -10.46 10.79 -15.66
C ASP A 489 -9.93 12.10 -16.26
N LEU A 490 -10.41 13.25 -15.77
CA LEU A 490 -9.94 14.57 -16.20
C LEU A 490 -8.46 14.78 -15.81
N LEU A 491 -8.10 14.50 -14.56
CA LEU A 491 -6.71 14.69 -14.09
C LEU A 491 -5.76 13.66 -14.70
N HIS A 492 -6.11 12.37 -14.66
CA HIS A 492 -5.28 11.31 -15.22
C HIS A 492 -5.25 11.35 -16.76
N GLY A 493 -6.29 11.91 -17.39
CA GLY A 493 -6.27 12.17 -18.83
C GLY A 493 -5.17 13.14 -19.24
N LYS A 494 -4.87 14.15 -18.40
CA LYS A 494 -3.81 15.12 -18.66
C LYS A 494 -2.42 14.50 -18.59
N THR A 495 -2.16 13.63 -17.62
CA THR A 495 -0.89 12.91 -17.55
C THR A 495 -0.73 11.95 -18.72
N ARG A 496 -1.80 11.22 -19.10
CA ARG A 496 -1.78 10.29 -20.24
C ARG A 496 -1.55 10.95 -21.61
N MET A 497 -2.20 12.07 -21.89
CA MET A 497 -2.30 12.62 -23.25
C MET A 497 -1.34 13.78 -23.52
N ASP A 498 -1.05 14.59 -22.51
CA ASP A 498 -0.37 15.88 -22.70
C ASP A 498 1.10 15.84 -22.25
N GLY A 499 1.61 14.66 -21.83
CA GLY A 499 2.98 14.49 -21.38
C GLY A 499 3.30 15.21 -20.06
N VAL A 500 2.28 15.48 -19.24
CA VAL A 500 2.44 16.13 -17.95
C VAL A 500 3.03 15.13 -16.96
N HIS A 501 4.16 15.49 -16.37
CA HIS A 501 4.85 14.68 -15.38
C HIS A 501 4.44 15.09 -13.95
N CYS A 502 4.44 14.12 -13.04
CA CYS A 502 4.29 14.37 -11.61
C CYS A 502 5.50 13.86 -10.84
N LEU A 503 6.06 14.72 -10.00
CA LEU A 503 7.13 14.46 -9.05
C LEU A 503 6.62 14.77 -7.64
N ILE A 504 7.30 14.23 -6.63
CA ILE A 504 6.85 14.33 -5.24
C ILE A 504 7.16 15.70 -4.58
N PHE A 505 7.67 16.67 -5.34
CA PHE A 505 7.93 18.05 -4.88
C PHE A 505 7.34 19.10 -5.83
N ASP A 506 6.38 18.74 -6.68
CA ASP A 506 5.78 19.68 -7.62
C ASP A 506 5.00 20.80 -6.92
N PRO A 507 5.05 22.04 -7.44
CA PRO A 507 4.30 23.17 -6.90
C PRO A 507 2.85 23.22 -7.42
N PRO A 508 1.94 23.98 -6.77
CA PRO A 508 0.58 24.25 -7.24
C PRO A 508 0.49 25.00 -8.58
N SER A 509 1.63 25.50 -9.07
CA SER A 509 1.77 26.10 -10.42
C SER A 509 2.12 25.07 -11.50
N ALA A 510 2.16 23.77 -11.17
CA ALA A 510 2.40 22.70 -12.14
C ALA A 510 1.39 22.74 -13.29
N GLU A 511 1.84 22.30 -14.47
CA GLU A 511 1.08 22.35 -15.73
C GLU A 511 -0.27 21.63 -15.66
N LEU A 512 -0.37 20.63 -14.79
CA LEU A 512 -1.61 19.90 -14.49
C LEU A 512 -2.79 20.83 -14.13
N PHE A 513 -2.52 21.97 -13.48
CA PHE A 513 -3.53 22.84 -12.88
C PHE A 513 -3.87 24.09 -13.71
N SER A 514 -3.99 23.93 -15.04
CA SER A 514 -4.46 25.00 -15.92
C SER A 514 -5.86 25.50 -15.55
N ASP A 515 -6.19 26.74 -15.95
CA ASP A 515 -7.50 27.34 -15.65
C ASP A 515 -8.67 26.55 -16.26
N GLU A 516 -8.47 25.91 -17.41
CA GLU A 516 -9.45 25.01 -18.02
C GLU A 516 -9.70 23.77 -17.14
N VAL A 517 -8.64 23.12 -16.68
CA VAL A 517 -8.75 21.92 -15.83
C VAL A 517 -9.45 22.26 -14.52
N ILE A 518 -9.05 23.36 -13.86
CA ILE A 518 -9.69 23.80 -12.62
C ILE A 518 -11.17 24.11 -12.84
N GLY A 519 -11.53 24.84 -13.90
CA GLY A 519 -12.93 25.17 -14.19
C GLY A 519 -13.81 23.94 -14.48
N ARG A 520 -13.26 22.95 -15.17
CA ARG A 520 -13.95 21.66 -15.41
C ARG A 520 -14.08 20.85 -14.12
N ALA A 521 -13.02 20.79 -13.31
CA ALA A 521 -13.04 20.11 -12.02
C ALA A 521 -14.07 20.74 -11.06
N ASP A 522 -14.13 22.08 -10.96
CA ASP A 522 -15.14 22.80 -10.15
C ASP A 522 -16.58 22.48 -10.61
N THR A 523 -16.79 22.26 -11.90
CA THR A 523 -18.10 21.86 -12.42
C THR A 523 -18.47 20.44 -11.99
N LEU A 524 -17.53 19.51 -12.07
CA LEU A 524 -17.75 18.12 -11.65
C LEU A 524 -17.99 18.01 -10.14
N PHE A 525 -17.29 18.77 -9.31
CA PHE A 525 -17.56 18.79 -7.86
C PHE A 525 -18.90 19.42 -7.51
N ARG A 526 -19.38 20.42 -8.28
CA ARG A 526 -20.75 20.92 -8.12
C ARG A 526 -21.78 19.87 -8.49
N GLU A 527 -21.60 19.17 -9.61
CA GLU A 527 -22.45 18.04 -9.99
C GLU A 527 -22.47 16.96 -8.89
N ALA A 528 -21.33 16.64 -8.27
CA ALA A 528 -21.23 15.68 -7.17
C ALA A 528 -21.98 16.15 -5.90
N LEU A 529 -21.82 17.41 -5.50
CA LEU A 529 -22.52 17.99 -4.34
C LEU A 529 -24.04 18.05 -4.56
N ASP A 530 -24.48 18.44 -5.76
CA ASP A 530 -25.89 18.45 -6.14
C ASP A 530 -26.46 17.01 -6.15
N ALA A 531 -25.66 16.05 -6.62
CA ALA A 531 -26.06 14.65 -6.67
C ALA A 531 -26.28 14.03 -5.30
N VAL A 532 -25.54 14.42 -4.25
CA VAL A 532 -25.71 13.90 -2.88
C VAL A 532 -26.69 14.73 -2.05
N GLY A 533 -26.91 16.00 -2.40
CA GLY A 533 -27.83 16.90 -1.71
C GLY A 533 -27.47 17.12 -0.24
N GLU A 534 -28.44 16.90 0.65
CA GLU A 534 -28.32 17.13 2.11
C GLU A 534 -27.98 15.85 2.90
N ALA A 535 -27.58 14.75 2.24
CA ALA A 535 -27.11 13.56 2.94
C ALA A 535 -25.76 13.88 3.62
N PRO A 536 -25.69 14.03 4.95
CA PRO A 536 -24.56 14.69 5.62
C PRO A 536 -23.24 13.94 5.39
N ASP A 537 -23.22 12.62 5.54
CA ASP A 537 -22.01 11.82 5.37
C ASP A 537 -21.49 11.84 3.93
N LEU A 538 -22.38 11.66 2.95
CA LEU A 538 -22.01 11.69 1.53
C LEU A 538 -21.55 13.09 1.11
N ARG A 539 -22.24 14.14 1.58
CA ARG A 539 -21.86 15.52 1.33
C ARG A 539 -20.47 15.82 1.88
N HIS A 540 -20.22 15.46 3.14
CA HIS A 540 -18.92 15.64 3.77
C HIS A 540 -17.81 14.93 3.00
N ARG A 541 -18.00 13.67 2.59
CA ARG A 541 -17.03 12.93 1.75
C ARG A 541 -16.71 13.67 0.45
N VAL A 542 -17.71 14.23 -0.23
CA VAL A 542 -17.50 15.02 -1.46
C VAL A 542 -16.75 16.33 -1.16
N GLU A 543 -17.04 16.99 -0.03
CA GLU A 543 -16.33 18.19 0.40
C GLU A 543 -14.85 17.90 0.71
N VAL A 544 -14.55 16.76 1.35
CA VAL A 544 -13.17 16.27 1.57
C VAL A 544 -12.47 16.00 0.25
N ALA A 545 -13.12 15.30 -0.69
CA ALA A 545 -12.56 15.04 -2.02
C ALA A 545 -12.29 16.32 -2.84
N ARG A 546 -13.07 17.39 -2.60
CA ARG A 546 -12.91 18.70 -3.25
C ARG A 546 -11.78 19.53 -2.64
N MET A 547 -11.47 19.33 -1.36
CA MET A 547 -10.48 20.12 -0.62
C MET A 547 -9.11 20.24 -1.33
N PRO A 548 -8.53 19.18 -1.93
CA PRO A 548 -7.35 19.26 -2.80
C PRO A 548 -7.42 20.32 -3.91
N LEU A 549 -8.57 20.43 -4.61
CA LEU A 549 -8.75 21.42 -5.67
C LEU A 549 -8.82 22.84 -5.09
N GLU A 550 -9.51 23.01 -3.96
CA GLU A 550 -9.57 24.31 -3.28
C GLU A 550 -8.20 24.74 -2.77
N TYR A 551 -7.38 23.81 -2.27
CA TYR A 551 -5.99 24.07 -1.88
C TYR A 551 -5.18 24.68 -3.04
N VAL A 552 -5.25 24.08 -4.23
CA VAL A 552 -4.57 24.58 -5.44
C VAL A 552 -5.07 25.98 -5.80
N LYS A 553 -6.39 26.20 -5.78
CA LYS A 553 -7.00 27.50 -6.10
C LYS A 553 -6.58 28.58 -5.09
N ILE A 554 -6.44 28.24 -3.81
CA ILE A 554 -5.94 29.14 -2.75
C ILE A 554 -4.47 29.46 -2.99
N GLU A 555 -3.61 28.45 -3.15
CA GLU A 555 -2.18 28.64 -3.35
C GLU A 555 -1.87 29.49 -4.60
N ARG A 556 -2.57 29.26 -5.72
CA ARG A 556 -2.42 30.07 -6.94
C ARG A 556 -2.83 31.54 -6.72
N ARG A 557 -3.90 31.79 -5.95
CA ARG A 557 -4.30 33.17 -5.58
C ARG A 557 -3.29 33.82 -4.65
N LEU A 558 -2.78 33.09 -3.65
CA LEU A 558 -1.74 33.58 -2.74
C LEU A 558 -0.44 33.89 -3.49
N ALA A 559 -0.07 33.07 -4.48
CA ALA A 559 1.08 33.34 -5.34
C ALA A 559 0.90 34.64 -6.15
N ARG A 560 -0.26 34.81 -6.82
CA ARG A 560 -0.60 36.05 -7.54
C ARG A 560 -0.58 37.28 -6.62
N ALA A 561 -1.12 37.18 -5.40
CA ALA A 561 -1.10 38.26 -4.42
C ALA A 561 0.32 38.67 -4.01
N ARG A 562 1.25 37.71 -3.91
CA ARG A 562 2.67 37.98 -3.61
C ARG A 562 3.35 38.70 -4.77
N GLU A 563 3.01 38.37 -6.01
CA GLU A 563 3.57 38.97 -7.22
C GLU A 563 3.00 40.37 -7.51
N SER A 564 1.67 40.53 -7.43
CA SER A 564 0.99 41.81 -7.73
C SER A 564 1.09 42.82 -6.58
N GLY A 565 1.41 42.35 -5.36
CA GLY A 565 1.50 43.17 -4.15
C GLY A 565 0.15 43.57 -3.56
N ASN A 566 -0.97 43.38 -4.27
CA ASN A 566 -2.33 43.68 -3.82
C ASN A 566 -3.37 42.76 -4.47
N LEU A 567 -4.41 42.39 -3.70
CA LEU A 567 -5.64 41.79 -4.19
C LEU A 567 -6.72 42.87 -4.37
N SER A 568 -7.60 42.74 -5.36
CA SER A 568 -8.82 43.54 -5.42
C SER A 568 -9.79 43.17 -4.28
N GLU A 569 -10.79 44.01 -4.02
CA GLU A 569 -11.79 43.74 -2.99
C GLU A 569 -12.59 42.46 -3.29
N ALA A 570 -12.93 42.23 -4.55
CA ALA A 570 -13.59 41.00 -4.99
C ALA A 570 -12.71 39.76 -4.77
N GLU A 571 -11.43 39.82 -5.16
CA GLU A 571 -10.50 38.70 -4.96
C GLU A 571 -10.24 38.40 -3.48
N ARG A 572 -10.20 39.43 -2.61
CA ARG A 572 -10.14 39.22 -1.16
C ARG A 572 -11.38 38.51 -0.62
N GLY A 573 -12.57 38.91 -1.05
CA GLY A 573 -13.82 38.28 -0.65
C GLY A 573 -13.89 36.81 -1.07
N GLU A 574 -13.49 36.51 -2.30
CA GLU A 574 -13.40 35.13 -2.80
C GLU A 574 -12.40 34.29 -1.99
N LEU A 575 -11.18 34.81 -1.78
CA LEU A 575 -10.14 34.09 -1.04
C LEU A 575 -10.55 33.85 0.42
N ALA A 576 -11.20 34.81 1.07
CA ALA A 576 -11.72 34.65 2.42
C ALA A 576 -12.76 33.51 2.50
N ALA A 577 -13.74 33.50 1.59
CA ALA A 577 -14.76 32.46 1.53
C ALA A 577 -14.16 31.06 1.26
N MET A 578 -13.16 30.99 0.39
CA MET A 578 -12.42 29.75 0.12
C MET A 578 -11.67 29.25 1.35
N LEU A 579 -10.98 30.12 2.08
CA LEU A 579 -10.25 29.77 3.29
C LEU A 579 -11.19 29.30 4.39
N ASP A 580 -12.34 29.94 4.58
CA ASP A 580 -13.33 29.53 5.57
C ASP A 580 -13.94 28.15 5.25
N ALA A 581 -14.27 27.91 3.98
CA ALA A 581 -14.77 26.61 3.54
C ALA A 581 -13.70 25.51 3.70
N PHE A 582 -12.45 25.80 3.31
CA PHE A 582 -11.32 24.90 3.46
C PHE A 582 -11.07 24.56 4.93
N GLU A 583 -10.97 25.58 5.80
CA GLU A 583 -10.71 25.40 7.23
C GLU A 583 -11.79 24.53 7.87
N ARG A 584 -13.07 24.77 7.59
CA ARG A 584 -14.15 23.96 8.18
C ARG A 584 -13.95 22.47 7.90
N VAL A 585 -13.69 22.09 6.66
CA VAL A 585 -13.52 20.68 6.27
C VAL A 585 -12.21 20.13 6.84
N ALA A 586 -11.11 20.87 6.73
CA ALA A 586 -9.80 20.47 7.24
C ALA A 586 -9.79 20.24 8.75
N ARG A 587 -10.55 21.03 9.53
CA ARG A 587 -10.71 20.85 10.98
C ARG A 587 -11.50 19.59 11.32
N ILE A 588 -12.53 19.25 10.54
CA ILE A 588 -13.33 18.02 10.74
C ILE A 588 -12.47 16.78 10.45
N GLU A 589 -11.66 16.80 9.38
CA GLU A 589 -10.73 15.71 9.04
C GLU A 589 -9.43 15.74 9.84
N GLU A 590 -9.27 16.64 10.82
CA GLU A 590 -8.07 16.73 11.66
C GLU A 590 -6.78 16.86 10.83
N VAL A 591 -6.81 17.70 9.79
CA VAL A 591 -5.62 18.05 8.99
C VAL A 591 -4.64 18.81 9.87
N SER A 592 -3.47 18.22 10.08
CA SER A 592 -2.42 18.77 10.94
C SER A 592 -1.33 19.48 10.14
N ARG A 593 -1.11 19.09 8.88
CA ARG A 593 -0.01 19.59 8.04
C ARG A 593 -0.43 19.66 6.58
N VAL A 594 0.15 20.62 5.85
CA VAL A 594 -0.05 20.77 4.39
C VAL A 594 1.15 20.31 3.56
N SER A 595 2.24 19.98 4.24
CA SER A 595 3.50 19.44 3.71
C SER A 595 4.30 18.84 4.85
N GLU A 596 5.33 18.07 4.54
CA GLU A 596 6.19 17.44 5.57
C GLU A 596 7.00 18.46 6.39
N GLY A 597 7.07 19.73 5.98
CA GLY A 597 7.76 20.79 6.73
C GLY A 597 6.84 21.84 7.35
N ARG A 598 5.53 21.80 7.10
CA ARG A 598 4.63 22.94 7.39
C ARG A 598 3.32 22.51 8.05
N ALA A 599 3.10 22.99 9.28
CA ALA A 599 1.83 22.81 9.98
C ALA A 599 0.68 23.53 9.27
N PHE A 600 -0.52 22.97 9.42
CA PHE A 600 -1.75 23.53 8.85
C PHE A 600 -2.05 24.93 9.39
N ASP A 601 -1.91 25.14 10.71
CA ASP A 601 -2.17 26.43 11.35
C ASP A 601 -1.21 27.53 10.87
N ASP A 602 0.08 27.21 10.70
CA ASP A 602 1.07 28.16 10.17
C ASP A 602 0.76 28.56 8.73
N TRP A 603 0.35 27.58 7.91
CA TRP A 603 -0.08 27.82 6.55
C TRP A 603 -1.33 28.70 6.50
N LEU A 604 -2.33 28.36 7.31
CA LEU A 604 -3.60 29.08 7.37
C LEU A 604 -3.39 30.51 7.85
N ALA A 605 -2.61 30.73 8.92
CA ALA A 605 -2.28 32.07 9.42
C ALA A 605 -1.59 32.92 8.34
N LYS A 606 -0.65 32.33 7.59
CA LYS A 606 0.03 33.01 6.48
C LYS A 606 -0.91 33.32 5.31
N ALA A 607 -1.86 32.45 5.01
CA ALA A 607 -2.91 32.70 4.01
C ALA A 607 -3.87 33.82 4.48
N ARG A 608 -4.25 33.75 5.77
CA ARG A 608 -4.84 34.77 6.65
C ARG A 608 -4.36 36.18 6.35
N ALA A 609 -3.07 36.36 6.60
CA ALA A 609 -2.38 37.64 6.49
C ALA A 609 -2.38 38.23 5.07
N ALA A 610 -2.56 37.41 4.03
CA ALA A 610 -2.65 37.92 2.65
C ALA A 610 -3.98 38.65 2.35
N LEU A 611 -4.98 38.53 3.22
CA LEU A 611 -6.24 39.27 3.13
C LEU A 611 -6.13 40.70 3.66
N GLU A 612 -5.12 40.98 4.50
CA GLU A 612 -4.93 42.31 5.07
C GLU A 612 -4.43 43.29 3.98
N PRO A 613 -5.02 44.49 3.87
CA PRO A 613 -4.49 45.53 2.98
C PRO A 613 -3.05 45.86 3.40
N LYS A 614 -2.13 45.89 2.43
CA LYS A 614 -0.76 46.34 2.67
C LYS A 614 -0.64 47.86 2.72
#